data_AF-A0A0G2AL72-F1
#
_entry.id   AF-A0A0G2AL72-F1
#
_cell.length_a   1.000
_cell.length_b   1.000
_cell.length_c   1.000
_cell.angle_alpha   90.00
_cell.angle_beta   90.00
_cell.angle_gamma   90.00
#
_symmetry.space_group_name_H-M   'P 1'
#
loop_
_entity.id
_entity.type
_entity.pdbx_description
1 polymer ?
#
loop_
_entity_poly.entity_id
_entity_poly.type
_entity_poly.pdbx_seq_one_letter_code
_entity_poly.pdbx_strand_id
1 'polypeptide(L)'
;MKKDTIRKMQEQASHVFGYALREGDYREPWQIFRIMAEFVEGYQFLSQLKNEVTILGSARIPDGHEFCRAARELARLLGQAGFTVITGGGPGIMEAANRGAKEGGGESIGLNIQLPFEQVINPYVTKSTSFHYFFTRKVMLTSPANAFVYFPGGFGTMDEFFEVADLMELGLMSRTPMVLVGRKFWTPLMEFLRAKACPFGSVPEADVASWKIEDDPAQAFAHLKEVKDVVRPCELDSNNFQCQGNIDWRIFRIMAELVEGFEFVTNLQHRAVTVLGTKGVNPGTSYYDSAYNLGSILAGEGYAVITGGQKGIAEAVNQGAFENGGESIGITMRMKGAVKSNPYLTKTIGFDFPFTRKLAVTTPTKAFVFYPGGFGTLHQLFEVLTLIQTKKMRKVPVILMDHDFWQPLHEFIKEAMVTELETIADEDDELYQIVDSEESVLRVIADFESRQAPVLLDLPGSGLSPVKA
;
A
#
# COMPACT_ATOMS: atom_id res chain seq x y z
N MET A 1 -18.10 -1.46 24.02
CA MET A 1 -18.59 -2.82 23.68
C MET A 1 -17.92 -3.85 24.58
N LYS A 2 -18.63 -4.90 25.04
CA LYS A 2 -18.05 -5.93 25.92
C LYS A 2 -17.01 -6.77 25.15
N LYS A 3 -15.85 -7.04 25.76
CA LYS A 3 -14.71 -7.77 25.17
C LYS A 3 -15.11 -9.13 24.54
N ASP A 4 -16.10 -9.81 25.12
CA ASP A 4 -16.59 -11.10 24.59
C ASP A 4 -17.41 -10.97 23.30
N THR A 5 -18.08 -9.84 23.09
CA THR A 5 -18.77 -9.54 21.83
C THR A 5 -17.76 -9.27 20.72
N ILE A 6 -16.68 -8.56 21.04
CA ILE A 6 -15.55 -8.33 20.12
C ILE A 6 -14.89 -9.67 19.76
N ARG A 7 -14.64 -10.55 20.74
CA ARG A 7 -14.04 -11.88 20.50
C ARG A 7 -14.91 -12.79 19.65
N LYS A 8 -16.22 -12.86 19.92
CA LYS A 8 -17.15 -13.65 19.09
C LYS A 8 -17.32 -13.08 17.68
N MET A 9 -17.30 -11.75 17.53
CA MET A 9 -17.29 -11.10 16.22
C MET A 9 -15.95 -11.30 15.50
N GLN A 10 -14.82 -11.39 16.20
CA GLN A 10 -13.51 -11.74 15.65
C GLN A 10 -13.45 -13.20 15.19
N GLU A 11 -14.00 -14.14 15.96
CA GLU A 11 -14.12 -15.56 15.59
C GLU A 11 -15.07 -15.73 14.38
N GLN A 12 -16.21 -15.02 14.33
CA GLN A 12 -17.09 -15.01 13.17
C GLN A 12 -16.51 -14.30 11.95
N ALA A 13 -15.76 -13.21 12.13
CA ALA A 13 -15.03 -12.54 11.05
C ALA A 13 -13.94 -13.46 10.49
N SER A 14 -13.26 -14.25 11.31
CA SER A 14 -12.29 -15.22 10.80
C SER A 14 -12.92 -16.32 9.94
N HIS A 15 -14.18 -16.67 10.20
CA HIS A 15 -14.93 -17.70 9.45
C HIS A 15 -15.73 -17.19 8.24
N VAL A 16 -16.30 -15.98 8.31
CA VAL A 16 -17.10 -15.34 7.24
C VAL A 16 -16.23 -14.43 6.35
N PHE A 17 -15.18 -13.83 6.91
CA PHE A 17 -14.22 -12.93 6.25
C PHE A 17 -12.81 -13.53 6.17
N GLY A 18 -12.70 -14.87 6.15
CA GLY A 18 -11.44 -15.58 5.94
C GLY A 18 -10.94 -15.44 4.50
N TYR A 19 -10.52 -14.23 4.12
CA TYR A 19 -9.84 -13.89 2.86
C TYR A 19 -8.74 -12.85 3.08
N ALA A 20 -7.96 -12.98 4.18
CA ALA A 20 -6.52 -12.90 3.95
C ALA A 20 -6.25 -13.98 2.90
N LEU A 21 -5.80 -13.60 1.70
CA LEU A 21 -5.34 -14.48 0.63
C LEU A 21 -5.02 -15.88 1.18
N ARG A 22 -5.99 -16.81 1.09
CA ARG A 22 -5.90 -18.09 1.82
C ARG A 22 -4.69 -18.81 1.27
N GLU A 23 -3.73 -19.12 2.14
CA GLU A 23 -2.60 -19.98 1.78
C GLU A 23 -3.18 -21.30 1.22
N GLY A 24 -2.97 -21.54 -0.07
CA GLY A 24 -3.23 -22.85 -0.68
C GLY A 24 -4.08 -22.86 -1.96
N ASP A 25 -4.90 -21.84 -2.27
CA ASP A 25 -5.60 -21.81 -3.57
C ASP A 25 -5.96 -20.40 -4.05
N TYR A 26 -4.96 -19.70 -4.59
CA TYR A 26 -5.13 -18.40 -5.28
C TYR A 26 -5.91 -18.51 -6.59
N ARG A 27 -6.32 -19.73 -6.97
CA ARG A 27 -7.04 -20.04 -8.20
C ARG A 27 -8.55 -19.98 -8.05
N GLU A 28 -9.12 -19.56 -6.91
CA GLU A 28 -10.56 -19.41 -6.76
C GLU A 28 -11.09 -18.45 -7.85
N PRO A 29 -11.77 -18.95 -8.92
CA PRO A 29 -12.08 -18.11 -10.07
C PRO A 29 -12.98 -16.93 -9.69
N TRP A 30 -13.77 -17.11 -8.62
CA TRP A 30 -14.63 -16.09 -8.02
C TRP A 30 -13.89 -14.84 -7.55
N GLN A 31 -12.63 -14.96 -7.09
CA GLN A 31 -11.84 -13.82 -6.67
C GLN A 31 -11.51 -12.92 -7.87
N ILE A 32 -11.02 -13.52 -8.95
CA ILE A 32 -10.71 -12.81 -10.19
C ILE A 32 -11.98 -12.16 -10.73
N PHE A 33 -13.10 -12.89 -10.82
CA PHE A 33 -14.36 -12.31 -11.29
C PHE A 33 -14.84 -11.13 -10.43
N ARG A 34 -14.66 -11.18 -9.11
CA ARG A 34 -14.98 -10.05 -8.22
C ARG A 34 -14.08 -8.85 -8.47
N ILE A 35 -12.76 -9.06 -8.59
CA ILE A 35 -11.81 -7.99 -8.93
C ILE A 35 -12.21 -7.32 -10.24
N MET A 36 -12.55 -8.13 -11.26
CA MET A 36 -13.01 -7.61 -12.55
C MET A 36 -14.31 -6.82 -12.43
N ALA A 37 -15.29 -7.31 -11.67
CA ALA A 37 -16.54 -6.61 -11.41
C ALA A 37 -16.29 -5.26 -10.73
N GLU A 38 -15.44 -5.21 -9.71
CA GLU A 38 -15.06 -3.97 -9.02
C GLU A 38 -14.39 -2.95 -9.95
N PHE A 39 -13.53 -3.40 -10.87
CA PHE A 39 -12.96 -2.52 -11.88
C PHE A 39 -14.02 -1.97 -12.83
N VAL A 40 -14.89 -2.84 -13.35
CA VAL A 40 -15.97 -2.42 -14.28
C VAL A 40 -16.91 -1.43 -13.61
N GLU A 41 -17.44 -1.77 -12.44
CA GLU A 41 -18.38 -0.96 -11.69
C GLU A 41 -17.74 0.35 -11.23
N GLY A 42 -16.49 0.29 -10.75
CA GLY A 42 -15.71 1.45 -10.34
C GLY A 42 -15.51 2.44 -11.50
N TYR A 43 -15.03 1.98 -12.66
CA TYR A 43 -14.82 2.87 -13.80
C TYR A 43 -16.14 3.40 -14.39
N GLN A 44 -17.19 2.59 -14.43
CA GLN A 44 -18.52 3.06 -14.85
C GLN A 44 -19.03 4.16 -13.92
N PHE A 45 -18.88 3.99 -12.62
CA PHE A 45 -19.25 4.99 -11.62
C PHE A 45 -18.46 6.29 -11.82
N LEU A 46 -17.13 6.20 -11.96
CA LEU A 46 -16.26 7.37 -12.16
C LEU A 46 -16.49 8.08 -13.49
N SER A 47 -16.88 7.37 -14.56
CA SER A 47 -17.12 7.96 -15.89
C SER A 47 -18.23 9.01 -15.95
N GLN A 48 -19.04 9.08 -14.89
CA GLN A 48 -20.14 10.03 -14.75
C GLN A 48 -19.71 11.34 -14.06
N LEU A 49 -18.50 11.37 -13.50
CA LEU A 49 -17.97 12.48 -12.74
C LEU A 49 -17.14 13.41 -13.63
N LYS A 50 -16.90 14.64 -13.13
CA LYS A 50 -16.08 15.69 -13.77
C LYS A 50 -15.48 16.59 -12.70
N ASN A 51 -14.39 17.27 -13.04
CA ASN A 51 -13.65 18.19 -12.16
C ASN A 51 -13.33 17.55 -10.81
N GLU A 52 -12.76 16.35 -10.81
CA GLU A 52 -12.56 15.55 -9.61
C GLU A 52 -11.33 16.00 -8.82
N VAL A 53 -11.53 16.24 -7.52
CA VAL A 53 -10.45 16.43 -6.54
C VAL A 53 -10.58 15.35 -5.46
N THR A 54 -9.55 14.52 -5.33
CA THR A 54 -9.52 13.49 -4.28
C THR A 54 -8.89 14.07 -3.02
N ILE A 55 -9.63 14.01 -1.90
CA ILE A 55 -9.17 14.43 -0.57
C ILE A 55 -8.98 13.19 0.31
N LEU A 56 -7.78 13.04 0.85
CA LEU A 56 -7.38 11.90 1.70
C LEU A 56 -6.86 12.39 3.05
N GLY A 57 -7.00 11.56 4.08
CA GLY A 57 -6.57 11.88 5.44
C GLY A 57 -7.13 10.92 6.49
N SER A 58 -6.85 11.21 7.76
CA SER A 58 -7.21 10.34 8.89
C SER A 58 -8.71 10.09 9.02
N ALA A 59 -9.07 8.84 9.29
CA ALA A 59 -10.40 8.43 9.75
C ALA A 59 -10.60 8.64 11.27
N ARG A 60 -9.52 8.90 12.03
CA ARG A 60 -9.54 8.96 13.51
C ARG A 60 -9.58 10.38 14.07
N ILE A 61 -9.18 11.38 13.29
CA ILE A 61 -9.22 12.78 13.71
C ILE A 61 -10.69 13.18 13.98
N PRO A 62 -11.02 13.73 15.16
CA PRO A 62 -12.41 14.07 15.50
C PRO A 62 -12.90 15.30 14.74
N ASP A 63 -14.21 15.38 14.48
CA ASP A 63 -14.87 16.47 13.72
C ASP A 63 -14.53 17.88 14.27
N GLY A 64 -14.32 18.00 15.58
CA GLY A 64 -13.93 19.25 16.24
C GLY A 64 -12.46 19.67 16.07
N HIS A 65 -11.62 18.88 15.40
CA HIS A 65 -10.21 19.20 15.17
C HIS A 65 -10.02 20.29 14.10
N GLU A 66 -8.90 21.01 14.15
CA GLU A 66 -8.62 22.06 13.15
C GLU A 66 -8.52 21.52 11.72
N PHE A 67 -7.94 20.34 11.53
CA PHE A 67 -7.87 19.68 10.23
C PHE A 67 -9.25 19.30 9.67
N CYS A 68 -10.22 18.90 10.50
CA CYS A 68 -11.59 18.67 10.03
C CYS A 68 -12.26 19.99 9.62
N ARG A 69 -12.07 21.08 10.38
CA ARG A 69 -12.55 22.41 9.96
C ARG A 69 -11.94 22.85 8.63
N ALA A 70 -10.63 22.67 8.48
CA ALA A 70 -9.90 23.00 7.25
C ALA A 70 -10.35 22.15 6.06
N ALA A 71 -10.52 20.84 6.24
CA ALA A 71 -11.02 19.93 5.21
C ALA A 71 -12.44 20.29 4.75
N ARG A 72 -13.32 20.61 5.70
CA ARG A 72 -14.69 21.06 5.41
C ARG A 72 -14.69 22.38 4.65
N GLU A 73 -13.90 23.36 5.06
CA GLU A 73 -13.84 24.65 4.39
C GLU A 73 -13.25 24.54 2.97
N LEU A 74 -12.15 23.82 2.81
CA LEU A 74 -11.54 23.57 1.51
C LEU A 74 -12.53 22.88 0.55
N ALA A 75 -13.18 21.82 1.02
CA ALA A 75 -14.16 21.10 0.20
C ALA A 75 -15.40 21.94 -0.11
N ARG A 76 -15.81 22.87 0.78
CA ARG A 76 -16.88 23.84 0.52
C ARG A 76 -16.49 24.79 -0.62
N LEU A 77 -15.27 25.33 -0.61
CA LEU A 77 -14.76 26.18 -1.68
C LEU A 77 -14.68 25.43 -3.02
N LEU A 78 -14.20 24.18 -3.00
CA LEU A 78 -14.17 23.30 -4.16
C LEU A 78 -15.58 23.06 -4.73
N GLY A 79 -16.55 22.71 -3.87
CA GLY A 79 -17.95 22.51 -4.27
C GLY A 79 -18.56 23.77 -4.90
N GLN A 80 -18.30 24.95 -4.32
CA GLN A 80 -18.77 26.24 -4.86
C GLN A 80 -18.16 26.58 -6.23
N ALA A 81 -16.95 26.10 -6.49
CA ALA A 81 -16.27 26.25 -7.77
C ALA A 81 -16.64 25.17 -8.80
N GLY A 82 -17.56 24.25 -8.46
CA GLY A 82 -18.04 23.21 -9.37
C GLY A 82 -17.15 21.97 -9.47
N PHE A 83 -16.27 21.75 -8.48
CA PHE A 83 -15.49 20.52 -8.38
C PHE A 83 -16.30 19.39 -7.71
N THR A 84 -16.03 18.17 -8.14
CA THR A 84 -16.48 16.93 -7.49
C THR A 84 -15.46 16.54 -6.44
N VAL A 85 -15.87 16.40 -5.18
CA VAL A 85 -14.97 15.97 -4.10
C VAL A 85 -15.11 14.47 -3.89
N ILE A 86 -13.99 13.76 -4.05
CA ILE A 86 -13.90 12.31 -3.82
C ILE A 86 -13.15 12.06 -2.52
N THR A 87 -13.70 11.22 -1.66
CA THR A 87 -13.03 10.73 -0.45
C THR A 87 -13.20 9.22 -0.32
N GLY A 88 -12.59 8.65 0.73
CA GLY A 88 -12.82 7.27 1.12
C GLY A 88 -14.18 6.97 1.77
N GLY A 89 -15.04 7.98 2.00
CA GLY A 89 -16.40 7.83 2.53
C GLY A 89 -16.53 7.50 4.02
N GLY A 90 -15.43 7.38 4.75
CA GLY A 90 -15.40 7.12 6.18
C GLY A 90 -15.56 8.38 7.06
N PRO A 91 -15.35 8.26 8.38
CA PRO A 91 -15.36 9.36 9.34
C PRO A 91 -14.11 10.26 9.24
N GLY A 92 -14.00 11.24 10.14
CA GLY A 92 -12.82 12.09 10.29
C GLY A 92 -12.66 13.11 9.16
N ILE A 93 -11.47 13.18 8.57
CA ILE A 93 -11.18 14.10 7.45
C ILE A 93 -12.12 13.85 6.26
N MET A 94 -12.38 12.58 5.95
CA MET A 94 -13.24 12.19 4.84
C MET A 94 -14.66 12.72 5.02
N GLU A 95 -15.24 12.53 6.21
CA GLU A 95 -16.57 13.06 6.55
C GLU A 95 -16.62 14.58 6.49
N ALA A 96 -15.61 15.26 7.05
CA ALA A 96 -15.53 16.71 7.02
C ALA A 96 -15.46 17.26 5.59
N ALA A 97 -14.65 16.64 4.73
CA ALA A 97 -14.56 16.99 3.31
C ALA A 97 -15.87 16.72 2.56
N ASN A 98 -16.50 15.55 2.74
CA ASN A 98 -17.79 15.25 2.12
C ASN A 98 -18.89 16.25 2.56
N ARG A 99 -18.89 16.61 3.85
CA ARG A 99 -19.78 17.63 4.40
C ARG A 99 -19.55 18.99 3.74
N GLY A 100 -18.30 19.43 3.64
CA GLY A 100 -17.93 20.67 2.99
C GLY A 100 -18.40 20.74 1.55
N ALA A 101 -18.11 19.69 0.77
CA ALA A 101 -18.53 19.59 -0.63
C ALA A 101 -20.05 19.72 -0.81
N LYS A 102 -20.81 18.98 0.01
CA LYS A 102 -22.29 19.03 0.00
C LYS A 102 -22.82 20.40 0.38
N GLU A 103 -22.24 21.04 1.40
CA GLU A 103 -22.60 22.40 1.83
C GLU A 103 -22.22 23.47 0.78
N GLY A 104 -21.17 23.24 0.01
CA GLY A 104 -20.76 24.06 -1.12
C GLY A 104 -21.62 23.87 -2.38
N GLY A 105 -22.55 22.90 -2.38
CA GLY A 105 -23.40 22.57 -3.53
C GLY A 105 -22.72 21.70 -4.59
N GLY A 106 -21.53 21.15 -4.31
CA GLY A 106 -20.80 20.24 -5.20
C GLY A 106 -21.20 18.77 -5.02
N GLU A 107 -20.69 17.90 -5.90
CA GLU A 107 -20.83 16.45 -5.73
C GLU A 107 -19.91 15.94 -4.61
N SER A 108 -20.46 15.10 -3.74
CA SER A 108 -19.77 14.52 -2.59
C SER A 108 -19.73 13.01 -2.72
N ILE A 109 -18.56 12.49 -3.08
CA ILE A 109 -18.37 11.09 -3.47
C ILE A 109 -17.65 10.32 -2.37
N GLY A 110 -18.12 9.10 -2.09
CA GLY A 110 -17.47 8.16 -1.17
C GLY A 110 -17.12 6.85 -1.86
N LEU A 111 -15.83 6.54 -1.95
CA LEU A 111 -15.33 5.24 -2.40
C LEU A 111 -15.00 4.40 -1.17
N ASN A 112 -15.94 3.57 -0.70
CA ASN A 112 -15.83 2.87 0.59
C ASN A 112 -15.14 1.50 0.46
N ILE A 113 -14.62 0.96 1.56
CA ILE A 113 -14.03 -0.39 1.64
C ILE A 113 -14.83 -1.26 2.61
N GLN A 114 -15.06 -2.52 2.23
CA GLN A 114 -15.67 -3.50 3.12
C GLN A 114 -14.61 -4.01 4.12
N LEU A 115 -14.74 -3.61 5.39
CA LEU A 115 -13.89 -4.07 6.48
C LEU A 115 -14.59 -5.16 7.32
N PRO A 116 -13.82 -5.98 8.07
CA PRO A 116 -14.39 -6.96 9.00
C PRO A 116 -15.18 -6.33 10.16
N PHE A 117 -14.95 -5.04 10.41
CA PHE A 117 -15.66 -4.21 11.37
C PHE A 117 -16.45 -3.13 10.62
N GLU A 118 -17.54 -2.65 11.24
CA GLU A 118 -18.51 -1.76 10.59
C GLU A 118 -17.87 -0.42 10.21
N GLN A 119 -17.63 -0.21 8.92
CA GLN A 119 -17.31 1.11 8.37
C GLN A 119 -18.59 1.72 7.79
N VAL A 120 -19.22 2.58 8.59
CA VAL A 120 -20.42 3.30 8.19
C VAL A 120 -20.02 4.41 7.22
N ILE A 121 -20.69 4.46 6.07
CA ILE A 121 -20.56 5.59 5.15
C ILE A 121 -21.09 6.86 5.82
N ASN A 122 -20.33 7.95 5.75
CA ASN A 122 -20.75 9.18 6.40
C ASN A 122 -22.01 9.79 5.72
N PRO A 123 -22.87 10.52 6.46
CA PRO A 123 -24.18 10.97 5.97
C PRO A 123 -24.12 12.11 4.93
N TYR A 124 -22.93 12.60 4.62
CA TYR A 124 -22.72 13.71 3.68
C TYR A 124 -22.30 13.23 2.29
N VAL A 125 -22.03 11.94 2.12
CA VAL A 125 -21.85 11.34 0.80
C VAL A 125 -23.19 11.37 0.04
N THR A 126 -23.17 11.85 -1.20
CA THR A 126 -24.33 11.89 -2.10
C THR A 126 -24.35 10.75 -3.10
N LYS A 127 -23.18 10.27 -3.53
CA LYS A 127 -23.02 9.06 -4.36
C LYS A 127 -21.85 8.23 -3.84
N SER A 128 -21.97 6.91 -3.91
CA SER A 128 -20.93 6.01 -3.43
C SER A 128 -20.85 4.73 -4.22
N THR A 129 -19.66 4.14 -4.23
CA THR A 129 -19.45 2.72 -4.56
C THR A 129 -18.59 2.09 -3.47
N SER A 130 -18.69 0.77 -3.32
CA SER A 130 -18.01 0.02 -2.26
C SER A 130 -17.17 -1.10 -2.87
N PHE A 131 -15.97 -1.26 -2.34
CA PHE A 131 -15.00 -2.25 -2.79
C PHE A 131 -14.77 -3.31 -1.73
N HIS A 132 -14.40 -4.50 -2.14
CA HIS A 132 -13.95 -5.57 -1.26
C HIS A 132 -12.43 -5.53 -1.07
N TYR A 133 -11.70 -5.22 -2.13
CA TYR A 133 -10.24 -5.18 -2.14
C TYR A 133 -9.71 -3.75 -2.00
N PHE A 134 -8.65 -3.58 -1.20
CA PHE A 134 -8.03 -2.26 -1.03
C PHE A 134 -7.42 -1.75 -2.33
N PHE A 135 -6.77 -2.62 -3.11
CA PHE A 135 -6.08 -2.19 -4.33
C PHE A 135 -7.04 -1.69 -5.41
N THR A 136 -8.19 -2.33 -5.62
CA THR A 136 -9.21 -1.88 -6.59
C THR A 136 -9.74 -0.51 -6.19
N ARG A 137 -10.09 -0.33 -4.91
CA ARG A 137 -10.50 0.96 -4.34
C ARG A 137 -9.44 2.03 -4.54
N LYS A 138 -8.18 1.71 -4.28
CA LYS A 138 -7.06 2.64 -4.36
C LYS A 138 -6.86 3.13 -5.80
N VAL A 139 -6.91 2.21 -6.77
CA VAL A 139 -6.92 2.56 -8.19
C VAL A 139 -8.10 3.50 -8.51
N MET A 140 -9.28 3.29 -7.95
CA MET A 140 -10.44 4.18 -8.18
C MET A 140 -10.32 5.54 -7.47
N LEU A 141 -9.61 5.62 -6.34
CA LEU A 141 -9.32 6.89 -5.66
C LEU A 141 -8.31 7.75 -6.45
N THR A 142 -7.40 7.11 -7.17
CA THR A 142 -6.32 7.78 -7.91
C THR A 142 -6.64 8.04 -9.38
N SER A 143 -7.47 7.19 -10.02
CA SER A 143 -7.78 7.28 -11.45
C SER A 143 -8.44 8.58 -11.91
N PRO A 144 -9.50 9.11 -11.27
CA PRO A 144 -10.25 10.25 -11.79
C PRO A 144 -9.62 11.60 -11.41
N ALA A 145 -8.70 11.62 -10.44
CA ALA A 145 -8.29 12.85 -9.78
C ALA A 145 -7.52 13.80 -10.71
N ASN A 146 -8.06 15.01 -10.88
CA ASN A 146 -7.34 16.12 -11.50
C ASN A 146 -6.45 16.85 -10.48
N ALA A 147 -6.67 16.64 -9.19
CA ALA A 147 -5.79 17.07 -8.11
C ALA A 147 -5.93 16.17 -6.88
N PHE A 148 -4.88 16.11 -6.08
CA PHE A 148 -4.85 15.41 -4.79
C PHE A 148 -4.64 16.38 -3.64
N VAL A 149 -5.41 16.20 -2.57
CA VAL A 149 -5.21 16.90 -1.30
C VAL A 149 -5.00 15.88 -0.19
N TYR A 150 -3.88 15.98 0.51
CA TYR A 150 -3.56 15.12 1.64
C TYR A 150 -3.57 15.91 2.94
N PHE A 151 -4.48 15.55 3.84
CA PHE A 151 -4.46 15.96 5.24
C PHE A 151 -3.66 14.97 6.08
N PRO A 152 -3.31 15.32 7.33
CA PRO A 152 -2.64 14.41 8.23
C PRO A 152 -3.42 13.11 8.44
N GLY A 153 -2.68 12.01 8.49
CA GLY A 153 -3.23 10.66 8.41
C GLY A 153 -2.29 9.62 9.02
N GLY A 154 -2.76 8.37 9.04
CA GLY A 154 -1.98 7.23 9.51
C GLY A 154 -1.37 6.45 8.34
N PHE A 155 -1.08 5.16 8.54
CA PHE A 155 -0.47 4.29 7.53
C PHE A 155 -1.25 4.24 6.21
N GLY A 156 -2.58 4.19 6.23
CA GLY A 156 -3.38 4.18 5.00
C GLY A 156 -3.22 5.46 4.16
N THR A 157 -3.11 6.63 4.82
CA THR A 157 -2.88 7.89 4.12
C THR A 157 -1.46 7.98 3.56
N MET A 158 -0.47 7.44 4.28
CA MET A 158 0.91 7.36 3.77
C MET A 158 1.02 6.42 2.57
N ASP A 159 0.34 5.27 2.63
CA ASP A 159 0.22 4.31 1.53
C ASP A 159 -0.35 5.00 0.27
N GLU A 160 -1.50 5.67 0.39
CA GLU A 160 -2.13 6.40 -0.71
C GLU A 160 -1.23 7.54 -1.24
N PHE A 161 -0.58 8.29 -0.35
CA PHE A 161 0.35 9.37 -0.72
C PHE A 161 1.56 8.87 -1.52
N PHE A 162 2.26 7.85 -1.00
CA PHE A 162 3.44 7.32 -1.67
C PHE A 162 3.09 6.54 -2.94
N GLU A 163 1.90 5.94 -3.05
CA GLU A 163 1.44 5.36 -4.32
C GLU A 163 1.36 6.41 -5.41
N VAL A 164 0.69 7.54 -5.14
CA VAL A 164 0.54 8.62 -6.12
C VAL A 164 1.89 9.21 -6.50
N ALA A 165 2.77 9.44 -5.51
CA ALA A 165 4.12 9.91 -5.75
C ALA A 165 4.94 8.95 -6.63
N ASP A 166 4.90 7.64 -6.33
CA ASP A 166 5.59 6.60 -7.10
C ASP A 166 5.05 6.49 -8.53
N LEU A 167 3.73 6.51 -8.72
CA LEU A 167 3.11 6.47 -10.04
C LEU A 167 3.49 7.68 -10.91
N MET A 168 3.59 8.88 -10.31
CA MET A 168 4.07 10.09 -11.01
C MET A 168 5.56 10.00 -11.36
N GLU A 169 6.41 9.52 -10.44
CA GLU A 169 7.85 9.35 -10.68
C GLU A 169 8.10 8.36 -11.82
N LEU A 170 7.37 7.24 -11.83
CA LEU A 170 7.51 6.20 -12.85
C LEU A 170 6.94 6.62 -14.21
N GLY A 171 6.27 7.78 -14.30
CA GLY A 171 5.61 8.26 -15.50
C GLY A 171 4.37 7.43 -15.87
N LEU A 172 3.83 6.69 -14.90
CA LEU A 172 2.62 5.90 -15.06
C LEU A 172 1.38 6.78 -14.83
N MET A 173 1.48 7.83 -14.00
CA MET A 173 0.47 8.87 -13.82
C MET A 173 0.95 10.20 -14.42
N SER A 174 0.02 11.00 -14.94
CA SER A 174 0.29 12.40 -15.24
C SER A 174 0.78 13.15 -14.00
N ARG A 175 1.56 14.21 -14.20
CA ARG A 175 1.95 15.11 -13.10
C ARG A 175 0.74 15.92 -12.64
N THR A 176 -0.03 15.33 -11.73
CA THR A 176 -1.25 15.90 -11.17
C THR A 176 -0.88 16.76 -9.95
N PRO A 177 -1.45 17.98 -9.81
CA PRO A 177 -1.20 18.82 -8.64
C PRO A 177 -1.49 18.11 -7.31
N MET A 178 -0.58 18.28 -6.35
CA MET A 178 -0.67 17.71 -5.02
C MET A 178 -0.49 18.79 -3.96
N VAL A 179 -1.48 18.92 -3.08
CA VAL A 179 -1.48 19.87 -1.95
C VAL A 179 -1.50 19.09 -0.64
N LEU A 180 -0.52 19.37 0.23
CA LEU A 180 -0.37 18.78 1.55
C LEU A 180 -0.85 19.81 2.57
N VAL A 181 -1.91 19.49 3.31
CA VAL A 181 -2.46 20.38 4.32
C VAL A 181 -1.87 20.04 5.69
N GLY A 182 -1.38 21.04 6.42
CA GLY A 182 -0.81 20.88 7.76
C GLY A 182 0.71 20.80 7.76
N ARG A 183 1.38 21.95 7.68
CA ARG A 183 2.84 22.07 7.56
C ARG A 183 3.59 21.36 8.68
N LYS A 184 3.12 21.48 9.92
CA LYS A 184 3.74 20.82 11.08
C LYS A 184 3.85 19.30 10.89
N PHE A 185 2.82 18.69 10.31
CA PHE A 185 2.80 17.25 10.06
C PHE A 185 3.70 16.85 8.89
N TRP A 186 3.64 17.56 7.77
CA TRP A 186 4.36 17.15 6.55
C TRP A 186 5.85 17.50 6.56
N THR A 187 6.28 18.55 7.26
CA THR A 187 7.68 19.00 7.25
C THR A 187 8.69 17.91 7.67
N PRO A 188 8.51 17.18 8.79
CA PRO A 188 9.44 16.12 9.18
C PRO A 188 9.59 15.02 8.12
N LEU A 189 8.48 14.63 7.48
CA LEU A 189 8.52 13.65 6.39
C LEU A 189 9.31 14.20 5.18
N MET A 190 9.14 15.47 4.84
CA MET A 190 9.89 16.10 3.75
C MET A 190 11.39 16.19 4.07
N GLU A 191 11.73 16.49 5.32
CA GLU A 191 13.11 16.53 5.79
C GLU A 191 13.74 15.15 5.74
N PHE A 192 13.03 14.11 6.17
CA PHE A 192 13.45 12.72 6.00
C PHE A 192 13.71 12.39 4.52
N LEU A 193 12.79 12.69 3.62
CA LEU A 193 12.96 12.42 2.18
C LEU A 193 14.19 13.14 1.62
N ARG A 194 14.37 14.42 1.93
CA ARG A 194 15.51 15.22 1.44
C ARG A 194 16.84 14.78 2.04
N ALA A 195 16.88 14.47 3.33
CA ALA A 195 18.10 14.12 4.03
C ALA A 195 18.53 12.67 3.80
N LYS A 196 17.56 11.75 3.66
CA LYS A 196 17.80 10.30 3.59
C LYS A 196 17.47 9.70 2.24
N ALA A 197 16.33 9.98 1.61
CA ALA A 197 15.96 9.30 0.36
C ALA A 197 16.58 9.92 -0.92
N CYS A 198 16.64 11.25 -1.01
CA CYS A 198 17.18 11.98 -2.17
C CYS A 198 18.68 11.71 -2.43
N PRO A 199 19.58 11.72 -1.43
CA PRO A 199 21.01 11.52 -1.66
C PRO A 199 21.36 10.15 -2.24
N PHE A 200 20.51 9.15 -2.03
CA PHE A 200 20.64 7.80 -2.58
C PHE A 200 20.18 7.69 -4.04
N GLY A 201 19.70 8.78 -4.64
CA GLY A 201 19.11 8.76 -5.99
C GLY A 201 17.79 7.97 -6.05
N SER A 202 17.19 7.69 -4.90
CA SER A 202 15.94 6.92 -4.78
C SER A 202 14.71 7.78 -4.98
N VAL A 203 14.83 9.09 -4.77
CA VAL A 203 13.77 10.09 -4.93
C VAL A 203 14.35 11.31 -5.63
N PRO A 204 13.74 11.83 -6.70
CA PRO A 204 14.15 13.10 -7.29
C PRO A 204 13.80 14.28 -6.37
N GLU A 205 14.79 15.10 -6.00
CA GLU A 205 14.56 16.27 -5.14
C GLU A 205 13.55 17.26 -5.74
N ALA A 206 13.54 17.38 -7.08
CA ALA A 206 12.58 18.22 -7.80
C ALA A 206 11.12 17.79 -7.57
N ASP A 207 10.87 16.49 -7.36
CA ASP A 207 9.53 15.96 -7.13
C ASP A 207 9.05 16.36 -5.74
N VAL A 208 9.91 16.19 -4.72
CA VAL A 208 9.62 16.62 -3.34
C VAL A 208 9.45 18.14 -3.25
N ALA A 209 10.23 18.91 -4.01
CA ALA A 209 10.13 20.37 -4.05
C ALA A 209 8.87 20.87 -4.77
N SER A 210 8.23 20.03 -5.60
CA SER A 210 7.04 20.41 -6.35
C SER A 210 5.77 20.47 -5.50
N TRP A 211 5.71 19.70 -4.41
CA TRP A 211 4.54 19.60 -3.54
C TRP A 211 4.27 20.91 -2.80
N LYS A 212 3.00 21.31 -2.78
CA LYS A 212 2.55 22.53 -2.09
C LYS A 212 2.12 22.17 -0.69
N ILE A 213 2.69 22.84 0.31
CA ILE A 213 2.34 22.63 1.72
C ILE A 213 1.63 23.88 2.21
N GLU A 214 0.39 23.74 2.64
CA GLU A 214 -0.47 24.86 3.06
C GLU A 214 -1.17 24.55 4.39
N ASP A 215 -1.40 25.58 5.21
CA ASP A 215 -2.18 25.46 6.45
C ASP A 215 -3.59 26.06 6.27
N ASP A 216 -3.71 27.07 5.40
CA ASP A 216 -4.96 27.78 5.14
C ASP A 216 -5.75 27.15 3.98
N PRO A 217 -7.04 26.81 4.19
CA PRO A 217 -7.90 26.26 3.14
C PRO A 217 -8.02 27.12 1.88
N ALA A 218 -7.99 28.46 2.01
CA ALA A 218 -8.12 29.33 0.84
C ALA A 218 -6.84 29.34 -0.01
N GLN A 219 -5.67 29.27 0.62
CA GLN A 219 -4.40 29.06 -0.10
C GLN A 219 -4.36 27.69 -0.78
N ALA A 220 -4.76 26.62 -0.07
CA ALA A 220 -4.88 25.29 -0.66
C ALA A 220 -5.80 25.31 -1.89
N PHE A 221 -6.98 25.96 -1.79
CA PHE A 221 -7.90 26.12 -2.90
C PHE A 221 -7.32 26.95 -4.06
N ALA A 222 -6.49 27.97 -3.79
CA ALA A 222 -5.88 28.80 -4.82
C ALA A 222 -4.99 27.99 -5.79
N HIS A 223 -4.34 26.92 -5.31
CA HIS A 223 -3.56 25.99 -6.15
C HIS A 223 -4.43 25.05 -6.99
N LEU A 224 -5.70 24.88 -6.63
CA LEU A 224 -6.62 23.89 -7.21
C LEU A 224 -7.63 24.50 -8.18
N LYS A 225 -8.04 25.76 -7.98
CA LYS A 225 -9.16 26.39 -8.68
C LYS A 225 -9.02 26.47 -10.21
N GLU A 226 -7.81 26.38 -10.74
CA GLU A 226 -7.53 26.46 -12.18
C GLU A 226 -7.27 25.10 -12.83
N VAL A 227 -7.29 24.03 -12.03
CA VAL A 227 -7.17 22.66 -12.51
C VAL A 227 -8.39 22.33 -13.37
N LYS A 228 -8.16 21.72 -14.52
CA LYS A 228 -9.19 21.32 -15.48
C LYS A 228 -9.11 19.83 -15.74
N ASP A 229 -10.25 19.26 -16.12
CA ASP A 229 -10.30 17.90 -16.66
C ASP A 229 -9.27 17.73 -17.77
N VAL A 230 -8.31 16.85 -17.53
CA VAL A 230 -7.38 16.44 -18.58
C VAL A 230 -8.12 15.42 -19.44
N VAL A 231 -8.46 15.80 -20.67
CA VAL A 231 -8.94 14.85 -21.68
C VAL A 231 -7.78 13.92 -22.01
N ARG A 232 -7.76 12.76 -21.37
CA ARG A 232 -6.67 11.79 -21.56
C ARG A 232 -6.86 11.10 -22.91
N PRO A 233 -5.86 11.15 -23.82
CA PRO A 233 -5.86 10.36 -25.03
C PRO A 233 -6.10 8.88 -24.70
N CYS A 234 -6.83 8.17 -25.56
CA CYS A 234 -7.04 6.72 -25.45
C CYS A 234 -5.75 5.96 -25.73
N GLU A 235 -4.80 6.05 -24.81
CA GLU A 235 -3.53 5.36 -24.84
C GLU A 235 -3.51 4.24 -23.80
N LEU A 236 -2.71 3.23 -24.10
CA LEU A 236 -2.44 2.11 -23.22
C LEU A 236 -1.55 2.57 -22.05
N ASP A 237 -2.15 3.15 -21.02
CA ASP A 237 -1.45 3.46 -19.78
C ASP A 237 -2.18 2.84 -18.56
N SER A 238 -1.42 2.58 -17.51
CA SER A 238 -1.90 1.91 -16.29
C SER A 238 -2.90 2.72 -15.45
N ASN A 239 -3.12 3.98 -15.81
CA ASN A 239 -3.85 5.02 -15.08
C ASN A 239 -4.93 5.73 -15.95
N ASN A 240 -5.13 5.30 -17.20
CA ASN A 240 -6.21 5.76 -18.06
C ASN A 240 -6.99 4.58 -18.62
N PHE A 241 -8.09 4.23 -17.96
CA PHE A 241 -9.05 3.22 -18.41
C PHE A 241 -10.27 3.83 -19.11
N GLN A 242 -10.40 5.15 -19.14
CA GLN A 242 -11.54 5.81 -19.76
C GLN A 242 -11.31 5.96 -21.26
N CYS A 243 -12.01 5.13 -22.03
CA CYS A 243 -12.15 5.29 -23.47
C CYS A 243 -13.62 5.20 -23.86
N GLN A 244 -14.04 6.07 -24.78
CA GLN A 244 -15.42 6.07 -25.26
C GLN A 244 -15.77 4.73 -25.94
N GLY A 245 -16.68 3.98 -25.33
CA GLY A 245 -17.70 3.24 -26.08
C GLY A 245 -17.49 1.76 -26.39
N ASN A 246 -16.49 1.05 -25.85
CA ASN A 246 -16.41 -0.42 -26.03
C ASN A 246 -15.92 -1.16 -24.78
N ILE A 247 -16.44 -2.38 -24.59
CA ILE A 247 -15.94 -3.32 -23.57
C ILE A 247 -14.46 -3.52 -23.84
N ASP A 248 -13.70 -3.15 -22.83
CA ASP A 248 -12.32 -2.80 -22.98
C ASP A 248 -11.44 -4.03 -22.87
N TRP A 249 -10.67 -4.33 -23.91
CA TRP A 249 -9.70 -5.43 -23.91
C TRP A 249 -8.69 -5.32 -22.74
N ARG A 250 -8.51 -4.14 -22.13
CA ARG A 250 -7.67 -3.91 -20.93
C ARG A 250 -8.15 -4.72 -19.72
N ILE A 251 -9.46 -4.87 -19.53
CA ILE A 251 -10.06 -5.73 -18.49
C ILE A 251 -9.61 -7.19 -18.70
N PHE A 252 -9.60 -7.66 -19.94
CA PHE A 252 -9.12 -9.01 -20.24
C PHE A 252 -7.61 -9.16 -20.01
N ARG A 253 -6.81 -8.10 -20.23
CA ARG A 253 -5.38 -8.10 -19.90
C ARG A 253 -5.14 -8.13 -18.39
N ILE A 254 -5.88 -7.35 -17.60
CA ILE A 254 -5.83 -7.42 -16.13
C ILE A 254 -6.16 -8.83 -15.67
N MET A 255 -7.23 -9.41 -16.19
CA MET A 255 -7.63 -10.78 -15.85
C MET A 255 -6.53 -11.78 -16.20
N ALA A 256 -5.91 -11.68 -17.38
CA ALA A 256 -4.79 -12.53 -17.77
C ALA A 256 -3.61 -12.38 -16.80
N GLU A 257 -3.21 -11.15 -16.47
CA GLU A 257 -2.13 -10.90 -15.50
C GLU A 257 -2.44 -11.40 -14.09
N LEU A 258 -3.70 -11.29 -13.64
CA LEU A 258 -4.12 -11.84 -12.35
C LEU A 258 -4.05 -13.36 -12.35
N VAL A 259 -4.50 -14.02 -13.43
CA VAL A 259 -4.41 -15.48 -13.57
C VAL A 259 -2.94 -15.92 -13.57
N GLU A 260 -2.12 -15.34 -14.44
CA GLU A 260 -0.68 -15.64 -14.54
C GLU A 260 0.05 -15.35 -13.21
N GLY A 261 -0.26 -14.21 -12.59
CA GLY A 261 0.29 -13.79 -11.31
C GLY A 261 -0.06 -14.74 -10.18
N PHE A 262 -1.33 -15.12 -10.06
CA PHE A 262 -1.78 -16.06 -9.04
C PHE A 262 -1.23 -17.47 -9.26
N GLU A 263 -1.20 -17.95 -10.50
CA GLU A 263 -0.56 -19.23 -10.83
C GLU A 263 0.93 -19.20 -10.47
N PHE A 264 1.63 -18.12 -10.79
CA PHE A 264 3.04 -17.95 -10.46
C PHE A 264 3.27 -18.02 -8.94
N VAL A 265 2.56 -17.23 -8.14
CA VAL A 265 2.75 -17.20 -6.68
C VAL A 265 2.29 -18.47 -5.98
N THR A 266 1.28 -19.17 -6.51
CA THR A 266 0.85 -20.48 -5.98
C THR A 266 1.96 -21.53 -6.11
N ASN A 267 2.76 -21.43 -7.17
CA ASN A 267 3.85 -22.36 -7.47
C ASN A 267 5.19 -21.97 -6.82
N LEU A 268 5.21 -20.93 -5.97
CA LEU A 268 6.38 -20.56 -5.19
C LEU A 268 6.46 -21.40 -3.91
N GLN A 269 7.69 -21.65 -3.45
CA GLN A 269 7.90 -22.31 -2.17
C GLN A 269 7.26 -21.51 -1.03
N HIS A 270 6.58 -22.19 -0.11
CA HIS A 270 5.89 -21.56 1.02
C HIS A 270 6.81 -20.92 2.07
N ARG A 271 8.13 -20.85 1.82
CA ARG A 271 9.16 -20.32 2.72
C ARG A 271 9.96 -19.23 1.99
N ALA A 272 9.30 -18.15 1.59
CA ALA A 272 9.92 -17.03 0.90
C ALA A 272 10.07 -15.80 1.81
N VAL A 273 11.09 -14.97 1.58
CA VAL A 273 11.28 -13.64 2.20
C VAL A 273 11.30 -12.59 1.10
N THR A 274 10.50 -11.54 1.27
CA THR A 274 10.42 -10.45 0.29
C THR A 274 11.38 -9.34 0.68
N VAL A 275 12.32 -9.00 -0.20
CA VAL A 275 13.31 -7.94 0.04
C VAL A 275 13.14 -6.80 -0.96
N LEU A 276 12.98 -5.59 -0.43
CA LEU A 276 12.70 -4.37 -1.19
C LEU A 276 13.70 -3.28 -0.81
N GLY A 277 14.02 -2.41 -1.76
CA GLY A 277 14.97 -1.31 -1.55
C GLY A 277 15.27 -0.58 -2.85
N THR A 278 16.19 0.38 -2.79
CA THR A 278 16.49 1.24 -3.93
C THR A 278 17.16 0.52 -5.11
N LYS A 279 16.87 1.01 -6.32
CA LYS A 279 17.59 0.71 -7.56
C LYS A 279 18.90 1.52 -7.72
N GLY A 280 19.15 2.45 -6.80
CA GLY A 280 20.23 3.45 -6.86
C GLY A 280 21.58 2.98 -6.33
N VAL A 281 21.65 1.81 -5.71
CA VAL A 281 22.92 1.20 -5.25
C VAL A 281 23.57 0.38 -6.36
N ASN A 282 24.90 0.29 -6.33
CA ASN A 282 25.70 -0.45 -7.32
C ASN A 282 26.60 -1.47 -6.63
N PRO A 283 27.09 -2.50 -7.36
CA PRO A 283 28.08 -3.44 -6.83
C PRO A 283 29.29 -2.75 -6.19
N GLY A 284 29.74 -3.26 -5.03
CA GLY A 284 30.86 -2.71 -4.26
C GLY A 284 30.50 -1.53 -3.34
N THR A 285 29.21 -1.21 -3.19
CA THR A 285 28.73 -0.32 -2.13
C THR A 285 28.31 -1.13 -0.90
N SER A 286 28.42 -0.54 0.29
CA SER A 286 28.09 -1.23 1.55
C SER A 286 26.69 -1.85 1.56
N TYR A 287 25.67 -1.15 1.04
CA TYR A 287 24.31 -1.71 0.96
C TYR A 287 24.17 -2.80 -0.08
N TYR A 288 24.91 -2.76 -1.19
CA TYR A 288 24.90 -3.85 -2.16
C TYR A 288 25.52 -5.11 -1.53
N ASP A 289 26.67 -4.97 -0.87
CA ASP A 289 27.36 -6.09 -0.23
C ASP A 289 26.52 -6.66 0.93
N SER A 290 25.90 -5.80 1.74
CA SER A 290 24.93 -6.17 2.77
C SER A 290 23.74 -6.95 2.20
N ALA A 291 23.12 -6.43 1.14
CA ALA A 291 21.98 -7.08 0.48
C ALA A 291 22.37 -8.43 -0.16
N TYR A 292 23.57 -8.53 -0.73
CA TYR A 292 24.14 -9.79 -1.21
C TYR A 292 24.33 -10.80 -0.08
N ASN A 293 24.89 -10.37 1.05
CA ASN A 293 25.09 -11.23 2.21
C ASN A 293 23.75 -11.72 2.75
N LEU A 294 22.73 -10.86 2.84
CA LEU A 294 21.39 -11.25 3.25
C LEU A 294 20.80 -12.32 2.31
N GLY A 295 20.91 -12.12 1.00
CA GLY A 295 20.46 -13.12 0.01
C GLY A 295 21.14 -14.47 0.19
N SER A 296 22.45 -14.46 0.41
CA SER A 296 23.26 -15.66 0.65
C SER A 296 22.83 -16.40 1.92
N ILE A 297 22.65 -15.66 3.01
CA ILE A 297 22.22 -16.18 4.31
C ILE A 297 20.81 -16.77 4.23
N LEU A 298 19.87 -16.06 3.62
CA LEU A 298 18.50 -16.53 3.44
C LEU A 298 18.44 -17.83 2.63
N ALA A 299 19.21 -17.91 1.54
CA ALA A 299 19.32 -19.13 0.75
C ALA A 299 19.91 -20.31 1.56
N GLY A 300 20.94 -20.05 2.37
CA GLY A 300 21.54 -21.05 3.27
C GLY A 300 20.55 -21.62 4.31
N GLU A 301 19.63 -20.79 4.78
CA GLU A 301 18.53 -21.18 5.70
C GLU A 301 17.31 -21.77 4.97
N GLY A 302 17.40 -21.97 3.65
CA GLY A 302 16.34 -22.56 2.84
C GLY A 302 15.16 -21.64 2.54
N TYR A 303 15.35 -20.32 2.66
CA TYR A 303 14.37 -19.34 2.19
C TYR A 303 14.55 -19.04 0.71
N ALA A 304 13.45 -19.00 -0.03
CA ALA A 304 13.42 -18.32 -1.32
C ALA A 304 13.45 -16.80 -1.11
N VAL A 305 14.03 -16.03 -2.03
CA VAL A 305 13.99 -14.56 -1.99
C VAL A 305 13.14 -13.99 -3.12
N ILE A 306 12.21 -13.12 -2.77
CA ILE A 306 11.34 -12.39 -3.70
C ILE A 306 11.77 -10.93 -3.73
N THR A 307 12.03 -10.39 -4.91
CA THR A 307 12.43 -8.99 -5.10
C THR A 307 11.65 -8.33 -6.25
N GLY A 308 11.90 -7.04 -6.48
CA GLY A 308 11.40 -6.35 -7.68
C GLY A 308 12.08 -6.77 -8.99
N GLY A 309 13.10 -7.65 -8.95
CA GLY A 309 13.77 -8.24 -10.10
C GLY A 309 14.66 -7.32 -10.93
N GLN A 310 14.82 -6.05 -10.55
CA GLN A 310 15.69 -5.08 -11.24
C GLN A 310 17.08 -5.00 -10.59
N LYS A 311 17.88 -4.03 -11.04
CA LYS A 311 19.20 -3.71 -10.47
C LYS A 311 19.13 -3.14 -9.05
N GLY A 312 20.28 -3.00 -8.40
CA GLY A 312 20.41 -2.40 -7.07
C GLY A 312 20.19 -3.42 -5.95
N ILE A 313 19.42 -3.07 -4.91
CA ILE A 313 19.17 -3.99 -3.79
C ILE A 313 18.57 -5.31 -4.27
N ALA A 314 17.60 -5.26 -5.18
CA ALA A 314 16.97 -6.45 -5.74
C ALA A 314 18.02 -7.39 -6.39
N GLU A 315 18.88 -6.86 -7.25
CA GLU A 315 19.96 -7.61 -7.90
C GLU A 315 20.96 -8.19 -6.90
N ALA A 316 21.37 -7.42 -5.89
CA ALA A 316 22.29 -7.89 -4.86
C ALA A 316 21.74 -9.11 -4.09
N VAL A 317 20.51 -9.00 -3.58
CA VAL A 317 19.84 -10.10 -2.86
C VAL A 317 19.66 -11.30 -3.77
N ASN A 318 19.22 -11.07 -5.02
CA ASN A 318 19.04 -12.14 -6.00
C ASN A 318 20.37 -12.84 -6.31
N GLN A 319 21.46 -12.09 -6.46
CA GLN A 319 22.79 -12.63 -6.70
C GLN A 319 23.26 -13.50 -5.55
N GLY A 320 23.20 -13.00 -4.31
CA GLY A 320 23.60 -13.75 -3.13
C GLY A 320 22.83 -15.06 -2.98
N ALA A 321 21.52 -15.03 -3.18
CA ALA A 321 20.72 -16.25 -3.13
C ALA A 321 21.04 -17.21 -4.28
N PHE A 322 21.14 -16.71 -5.52
CA PHE A 322 21.41 -17.52 -6.71
C PHE A 322 22.76 -18.24 -6.63
N GLU A 323 23.81 -17.54 -6.23
CA GLU A 323 25.17 -18.12 -6.11
C GLU A 323 25.27 -19.16 -4.99
N ASN A 324 24.39 -19.08 -3.99
CA ASN A 324 24.27 -20.08 -2.92
C ASN A 324 23.22 -21.17 -3.23
N GLY A 325 22.74 -21.26 -4.47
CA GLY A 325 21.81 -22.30 -4.92
C GLY A 325 20.37 -22.14 -4.40
N GLY A 326 20.04 -20.98 -3.85
CA GLY A 326 18.70 -20.63 -3.40
C GLY A 326 17.77 -20.23 -4.55
N GLU A 327 16.47 -20.29 -4.28
CA GLU A 327 15.46 -19.81 -5.22
C GLU A 327 15.40 -18.28 -5.19
N SER A 328 15.61 -17.65 -6.36
CA SER A 328 15.72 -16.20 -6.53
C SER A 328 14.66 -15.71 -7.52
N ILE A 329 13.67 -14.98 -7.00
CA ILE A 329 12.42 -14.66 -7.70
C ILE A 329 12.35 -13.15 -7.96
N GLY A 330 12.12 -12.77 -9.22
CA GLY A 330 11.91 -11.38 -9.61
C GLY A 330 10.48 -11.11 -10.05
N ILE A 331 9.80 -10.18 -9.37
CA ILE A 331 8.45 -9.72 -9.73
C ILE A 331 8.56 -8.31 -10.31
N THR A 332 8.56 -8.23 -11.64
CA THR A 332 9.00 -7.06 -12.42
C THR A 332 7.83 -6.29 -13.04
N MET A 333 8.09 -5.03 -13.42
CA MET A 333 7.22 -4.27 -14.32
C MET A 333 7.69 -4.38 -15.77
N ARG A 334 6.76 -4.52 -16.70
CA ARG A 334 6.96 -4.32 -18.14
C ARG A 334 6.88 -2.83 -18.43
N MET A 335 8.02 -2.20 -18.70
CA MET A 335 8.08 -0.80 -19.09
C MET A 335 8.27 -0.70 -20.59
N LYS A 336 7.36 -0.01 -21.30
CA LYS A 336 7.37 0.09 -22.78
C LYS A 336 7.45 -1.27 -23.48
N GLY A 337 6.79 -2.29 -22.92
CA GLY A 337 6.78 -3.65 -23.47
C GLY A 337 8.03 -4.49 -23.20
N ALA A 338 9.03 -3.95 -22.48
CA ALA A 338 10.25 -4.67 -22.11
C ALA A 338 10.29 -4.97 -20.60
N VAL A 339 10.67 -6.19 -20.25
CA VAL A 339 11.05 -6.56 -18.88
C VAL A 339 12.53 -6.24 -18.71
N LYS A 340 12.86 -5.38 -17.74
CA LYS A 340 14.23 -5.27 -17.24
C LYS A 340 14.38 -6.18 -16.04
N SER A 341 15.13 -7.27 -16.21
CA SER A 341 15.44 -8.23 -15.15
C SER A 341 16.95 -8.32 -14.94
N ASN A 342 17.38 -8.52 -13.69
CA ASN A 342 18.77 -8.87 -13.39
C ASN A 342 19.05 -10.34 -13.79
N PRO A 343 20.34 -10.74 -13.97
CA PRO A 343 20.68 -12.06 -14.49
C PRO A 343 20.62 -13.19 -13.44
N TYR A 344 20.35 -12.87 -12.17
CA TYR A 344 20.41 -13.80 -11.05
C TYR A 344 19.03 -14.30 -10.61
N LEU A 345 18.07 -14.31 -11.52
CA LEU A 345 16.72 -14.78 -11.27
C LEU A 345 16.57 -16.24 -11.71
N THR A 346 16.16 -17.12 -10.80
CA THR A 346 15.75 -18.49 -11.13
C THR A 346 14.33 -18.53 -11.67
N LYS A 347 13.46 -17.62 -11.21
CA LYS A 347 12.09 -17.43 -11.69
C LYS A 347 11.78 -15.96 -11.84
N THR A 348 10.97 -15.60 -12.83
CA THR A 348 10.55 -14.22 -13.04
C THR A 348 9.16 -14.15 -13.64
N ILE A 349 8.43 -13.09 -13.27
CA ILE A 349 7.16 -12.71 -13.88
C ILE A 349 7.15 -11.20 -14.08
N GLY A 350 6.54 -10.75 -15.18
CA GLY A 350 6.44 -9.34 -15.55
C GLY A 350 5.00 -8.91 -15.73
N PHE A 351 4.66 -7.76 -15.15
CA PHE A 351 3.31 -7.19 -15.14
C PHE A 351 3.30 -5.84 -15.85
N ASP A 352 2.24 -5.51 -16.59
CA ASP A 352 2.03 -4.18 -17.17
C ASP A 352 1.33 -3.25 -16.18
N PHE A 353 0.52 -3.79 -15.26
CA PHE A 353 -0.20 -3.00 -14.27
C PHE A 353 0.51 -3.01 -12.89
N PRO A 354 0.77 -1.84 -12.27
CA PRO A 354 1.40 -1.79 -10.95
C PRO A 354 0.62 -2.54 -9.87
N PHE A 355 -0.72 -2.48 -9.93
CA PHE A 355 -1.57 -3.10 -8.91
C PHE A 355 -1.60 -4.63 -9.01
N THR A 356 -1.53 -5.23 -10.20
CA THR A 356 -1.44 -6.69 -10.35
C THR A 356 -0.09 -7.19 -9.86
N ARG A 357 1.00 -6.50 -10.23
CA ARG A 357 2.36 -6.78 -9.76
C ARG A 357 2.44 -6.81 -8.24
N LYS A 358 1.88 -5.79 -7.61
CA LYS A 358 1.89 -5.57 -6.18
C LYS A 358 1.21 -6.70 -5.40
N LEU A 359 0.10 -7.23 -5.91
CA LEU A 359 -0.53 -8.42 -5.32
C LEU A 359 0.41 -9.63 -5.33
N ALA A 360 1.18 -9.81 -6.40
CA ALA A 360 2.16 -10.89 -6.47
C ALA A 360 3.34 -10.68 -5.51
N VAL A 361 3.85 -9.45 -5.38
CA VAL A 361 4.95 -9.12 -4.44
C VAL A 361 4.57 -9.38 -2.97
N THR A 362 3.30 -9.21 -2.64
CA THR A 362 2.79 -9.28 -1.26
C THR A 362 2.39 -10.69 -0.81
N THR A 363 2.46 -11.71 -1.68
CA THR A 363 1.72 -12.97 -1.49
C THR A 363 2.50 -14.20 -1.97
N PRO A 364 2.88 -15.21 -1.14
CA PRO A 364 2.96 -15.29 0.32
C PRO A 364 4.41 -15.21 0.82
N THR A 365 4.70 -14.24 1.67
CA THR A 365 6.03 -14.09 2.29
C THR A 365 5.99 -14.45 3.78
N LYS A 366 7.11 -14.93 4.30
CA LYS A 366 7.33 -15.18 5.73
C LYS A 366 7.75 -13.92 6.45
N ALA A 367 8.42 -13.00 5.76
CA ALA A 367 8.82 -11.70 6.26
C ALA A 367 9.08 -10.72 5.12
N PHE A 368 8.93 -9.43 5.43
CA PHE A 368 9.39 -8.36 4.55
C PHE A 368 10.64 -7.71 5.12
N VAL A 369 11.63 -7.49 4.27
CA VAL A 369 12.85 -6.75 4.60
C VAL A 369 12.94 -5.52 3.68
N PHE A 370 13.02 -4.34 4.27
CA PHE A 370 13.11 -3.07 3.57
C PHE A 370 14.48 -2.45 3.82
N TYR A 371 15.31 -2.43 2.77
CA TYR A 371 16.50 -1.59 2.69
C TYR A 371 16.13 -0.14 2.39
N PRO A 372 17.07 0.82 2.60
CA PRO A 372 16.91 2.20 2.17
C PRO A 372 16.36 2.34 0.75
N GLY A 373 15.40 3.24 0.59
CA GLY A 373 14.55 3.28 -0.60
C GLY A 373 13.82 4.60 -0.81
N GLY A 374 13.12 4.68 -1.94
CA GLY A 374 12.36 5.86 -2.37
C GLY A 374 10.85 5.64 -2.32
N PHE A 375 10.10 6.33 -3.19
CA PHE A 375 8.63 6.27 -3.20
C PHE A 375 8.11 4.84 -3.34
N GLY A 376 8.60 4.05 -4.30
CA GLY A 376 8.19 2.66 -4.45
C GLY A 376 8.47 1.77 -3.23
N THR A 377 9.56 2.02 -2.48
CA THR A 377 9.86 1.29 -1.24
C THR A 377 8.93 1.71 -0.10
N LEU A 378 8.73 3.02 0.07
CA LEU A 378 7.89 3.60 1.12
C LEU A 378 6.42 3.22 0.93
N HIS A 379 5.93 3.30 -0.31
CA HIS A 379 4.60 2.86 -0.68
C HIS A 379 4.35 1.39 -0.31
N GLN A 380 5.27 0.48 -0.66
CA GLN A 380 5.15 -0.94 -0.30
C GLN A 380 5.21 -1.17 1.22
N LEU A 381 6.04 -0.40 1.93
CA LEU A 381 6.10 -0.46 3.39
C LEU A 381 4.75 -0.09 4.01
N PHE A 382 4.20 1.08 3.67
CA PHE A 382 2.94 1.55 4.25
C PHE A 382 1.74 0.71 3.82
N GLU A 383 1.76 0.11 2.63
CA GLU A 383 0.75 -0.87 2.22
C GLU A 383 0.77 -2.10 3.12
N VAL A 384 1.93 -2.72 3.33
CA VAL A 384 2.05 -3.91 4.20
C VAL A 384 1.61 -3.57 5.62
N LEU A 385 2.04 -2.43 6.17
CA LEU A 385 1.62 -1.98 7.49
C LEU A 385 0.10 -1.77 7.57
N THR A 386 -0.50 -1.15 6.56
CA THR A 386 -1.95 -0.93 6.48
C THR A 386 -2.73 -2.25 6.40
N LEU A 387 -2.26 -3.21 5.60
CA LEU A 387 -2.90 -4.52 5.47
C LEU A 387 -2.84 -5.32 6.77
N ILE A 388 -1.72 -5.27 7.51
CA ILE A 388 -1.56 -5.91 8.83
C ILE A 388 -2.42 -5.21 9.89
N GLN A 389 -2.41 -3.87 9.91
CA GLN A 389 -3.19 -3.04 10.83
C GLN A 389 -4.70 -3.33 10.68
N THR A 390 -5.19 -3.35 9.43
CA THR A 390 -6.62 -3.57 9.11
C THR A 390 -7.05 -5.04 9.11
N LYS A 391 -6.12 -5.97 9.41
CA LYS A 391 -6.35 -7.42 9.43
C LYS A 391 -6.75 -8.02 8.07
N LYS A 392 -6.43 -7.35 6.96
CA LYS A 392 -6.54 -7.91 5.61
C LYS A 392 -5.35 -8.80 5.24
N MET A 393 -4.25 -8.68 5.98
CA MET A 393 -3.10 -9.58 5.92
C MET A 393 -2.81 -10.14 7.31
N ARG A 394 -2.36 -11.41 7.38
CA ARG A 394 -1.84 -11.98 8.62
C ARG A 394 -0.59 -11.24 9.06
N LYS A 395 -0.33 -11.17 10.37
CA LYS A 395 0.92 -10.59 10.87
C LYS A 395 2.09 -11.43 10.36
N VAL A 396 3.10 -10.73 9.83
CA VAL A 396 4.43 -11.24 9.45
C VAL A 396 5.46 -10.23 9.97
N PRO A 397 6.73 -10.61 10.17
CA PRO A 397 7.78 -9.65 10.47
C PRO A 397 7.93 -8.65 9.33
N VAL A 398 7.95 -7.38 9.69
CA VAL A 398 8.35 -6.26 8.83
C VAL A 398 9.65 -5.73 9.40
N ILE A 399 10.72 -5.79 8.62
CA ILE A 399 12.08 -5.53 9.09
C ILE A 399 12.66 -4.40 8.25
N LEU A 400 13.14 -3.35 8.89
CA LEU A 400 13.75 -2.19 8.26
C LEU A 400 15.26 -2.26 8.50
N MET A 401 16.04 -2.41 7.42
CA MET A 401 17.50 -2.51 7.51
C MET A 401 18.12 -1.12 7.56
N ASP A 402 19.05 -0.91 8.50
CA ASP A 402 19.80 0.32 8.83
C ASP A 402 19.04 1.38 9.64
N HIS A 403 19.42 1.52 10.92
CA HIS A 403 18.85 2.53 11.82
C HIS A 403 19.11 3.96 11.37
N ASP A 404 20.27 4.27 10.79
CA ASP A 404 20.56 5.65 10.39
C ASP A 404 19.56 6.14 9.33
N PHE A 405 19.16 5.28 8.40
CA PHE A 405 18.16 5.62 7.41
C PHE A 405 16.76 5.74 8.01
N TRP A 406 16.29 4.74 8.76
CA TRP A 406 14.88 4.63 9.16
C TRP A 406 14.49 5.39 10.42
N GLN A 407 15.46 5.75 11.27
CA GLN A 407 15.19 6.42 12.55
C GLN A 407 14.36 7.72 12.41
N PRO A 408 14.66 8.65 11.48
CA PRO A 408 13.85 9.87 11.35
C PRO A 408 12.40 9.60 10.91
N LEU A 409 12.17 8.56 10.11
CA LEU A 409 10.82 8.16 9.73
C LEU A 409 10.07 7.56 10.92
N HIS A 410 10.75 6.75 11.74
CA HIS A 410 10.17 6.20 12.97
C HIS A 410 9.82 7.31 13.96
N GLU A 411 10.68 8.31 14.14
CA GLU A 411 10.41 9.49 14.97
C GLU A 411 9.18 10.25 14.48
N PHE A 412 9.08 10.48 13.16
CA PHE A 412 7.88 11.08 12.56
C PHE A 412 6.62 10.25 12.86
N ILE A 413 6.65 8.92 12.69
CA ILE A 413 5.51 8.05 12.99
C ILE A 413 5.12 8.18 14.47
N LYS A 414 6.10 8.09 15.38
CA LYS A 414 5.86 8.10 16.82
C LYS A 414 5.36 9.45 17.34
N GLU A 415 5.99 10.54 16.91
CA GLU A 415 5.62 11.88 17.37
C GLU A 415 4.33 12.33 16.69
N ALA A 416 4.26 12.32 15.36
CA ALA A 416 3.15 12.92 14.63
C ALA A 416 1.92 12.01 14.56
N MET A 417 2.08 10.71 14.32
CA MET A 417 0.95 9.79 14.10
C MET A 417 0.45 9.12 15.38
N VAL A 418 1.35 8.72 16.29
CA VAL A 418 0.97 8.07 17.56
C VAL A 418 0.63 9.14 18.61
N THR A 419 1.56 10.05 18.89
CA THR A 419 1.46 10.92 20.08
C THR A 419 0.61 12.17 19.84
N GLU A 420 0.85 12.90 18.75
CA GLU A 420 0.20 14.21 18.54
C GLU A 420 -1.21 14.11 17.97
N LEU A 421 -1.42 13.26 16.94
CA LEU A 421 -2.69 13.19 16.22
C LEU A 421 -3.46 11.88 16.39
N GLU A 422 -2.85 10.88 17.05
CA GLU A 422 -3.44 9.56 17.32
C GLU A 422 -4.10 8.92 16.07
N THR A 423 -3.49 9.12 14.89
CA THR A 423 -3.99 8.61 13.61
C THR A 423 -3.74 7.11 13.42
N ILE A 424 -2.82 6.55 14.19
CA ILE A 424 -2.60 5.11 14.39
C ILE A 424 -2.63 4.80 15.89
N ALA A 425 -2.73 3.52 16.26
CA ALA A 425 -2.74 3.11 17.66
C ALA A 425 -1.30 3.07 18.22
N ASP A 426 -1.16 3.12 19.54
CA ASP A 426 0.16 3.04 20.19
C ASP A 426 0.88 1.73 19.83
N GLU A 427 0.16 0.62 19.69
CA GLU A 427 0.76 -0.67 19.34
C GLU A 427 1.08 -0.82 17.84
N ASP A 428 0.71 0.16 17.00
CA ASP A 428 0.92 0.08 15.55
C ASP A 428 2.38 0.41 15.15
N ASP A 429 3.14 1.13 15.97
CA ASP A 429 4.58 1.36 15.72
C ASP A 429 5.44 0.12 16.03
N GLU A 430 4.88 -0.88 16.73
CA GLU A 430 5.46 -2.20 16.95
C GLU A 430 5.24 -3.18 15.78
N LEU A 431 4.61 -2.73 14.68
CA LEU A 431 4.38 -3.56 13.50
C LEU A 431 5.66 -3.86 12.70
N TYR A 432 6.72 -3.08 12.92
CA TYR A 432 8.02 -3.27 12.28
C TYR A 432 9.17 -3.22 13.30
N GLN A 433 10.34 -3.71 12.90
CA GLN A 433 11.57 -3.65 13.68
C GLN A 433 12.70 -3.10 12.82
N ILE A 434 13.51 -2.20 13.38
CA ILE A 434 14.71 -1.67 12.72
C ILE A 434 15.92 -2.48 13.19
N VAL A 435 16.80 -2.86 12.26
CA VAL A 435 17.98 -3.70 12.53
C VAL A 435 19.18 -3.25 11.71
N ASP A 436 20.41 -3.52 12.18
CA ASP A 436 21.65 -3.11 11.51
C ASP A 436 22.48 -4.27 10.94
N SER A 437 21.98 -5.51 10.99
CA SER A 437 22.73 -6.67 10.50
C SER A 437 21.82 -7.74 9.91
N GLU A 438 22.36 -8.50 8.96
CA GLU A 438 21.66 -9.59 8.28
C GLU A 438 21.32 -10.73 9.26
N GLU A 439 22.17 -10.97 10.26
CA GLU A 439 21.87 -11.95 11.31
C GLU A 439 20.73 -11.49 12.21
N SER A 440 20.57 -10.19 12.42
CA SER A 440 19.43 -9.63 13.16
C SER A 440 18.13 -9.85 12.38
N VAL A 441 18.16 -9.71 11.05
CA VAL A 441 17.03 -10.05 10.19
C VAL A 441 16.61 -11.51 10.42
N LEU A 442 17.55 -12.46 10.34
CA LEU A 442 17.25 -13.87 10.59
C LEU A 442 16.70 -14.13 11.98
N ARG A 443 17.28 -13.53 13.02
CA ARG A 443 16.79 -13.68 14.39
C ARG A 443 15.33 -13.24 14.53
N VAL A 444 14.98 -12.11 13.93
CA VAL A 444 13.59 -11.60 13.96
C VAL A 444 12.63 -12.58 13.26
N ILE A 445 13.04 -13.14 12.11
CA ILE A 445 12.23 -14.14 11.39
C ILE A 445 12.07 -15.40 12.24
N ALA A 446 13.15 -15.96 12.76
CA ALA A 446 13.15 -17.19 13.56
C ALA A 446 12.34 -17.04 14.87
N ASP A 447 12.51 -15.92 15.57
CA ASP A 447 11.74 -15.61 16.78
C ASP A 447 10.24 -15.55 16.49
N PHE A 448 9.85 -14.95 15.38
CA PHE A 448 8.45 -14.87 14.97
C PHE A 448 7.87 -16.24 14.62
N GLU A 449 8.61 -17.06 13.86
CA GLU A 449 8.22 -18.44 13.52
C GLU A 449 8.05 -19.30 14.79
N SER A 450 8.98 -19.18 15.75
CA SER A 450 8.93 -19.93 17.01
C SER A 450 7.70 -19.60 17.86
N ARG A 451 7.24 -18.35 17.86
CA ARG A 451 6.04 -17.90 18.58
C ARG A 451 4.74 -18.36 17.91
N GLN A 452 4.78 -18.66 16.60
CA GLN A 452 3.63 -19.16 15.85
C GLN A 452 3.55 -20.69 15.81
N ALA A 453 4.62 -21.40 16.21
CA ALA A 453 4.60 -22.85 16.30
C ALA A 453 3.52 -23.29 17.31
N PRO A 454 2.63 -24.24 16.97
CA PRO A 454 1.66 -24.74 17.91
C PRO A 454 2.40 -25.33 19.12
N VAL A 455 2.07 -24.85 20.32
CA VAL A 455 2.46 -25.52 21.56
C VAL A 455 1.90 -26.93 21.47
N LEU A 456 2.77 -27.94 21.31
CA LEU A 456 2.39 -29.33 21.51
C LEU A 456 1.95 -29.41 22.97
N LEU A 457 0.64 -29.35 23.22
CA LEU A 457 0.07 -29.80 24.47
C LEU A 457 0.33 -31.30 24.51
N ASP A 458 1.35 -31.72 25.26
CA ASP A 458 1.49 -33.09 25.73
C ASP A 458 0.21 -33.44 26.49
N LEU A 459 -0.75 -34.05 25.79
CA LEU A 459 -1.89 -34.68 26.43
C LEU A 459 -1.34 -35.91 27.17
N PRO A 460 -1.54 -36.02 28.50
CA PRO A 460 -1.14 -37.21 29.24
C PRO A 460 -1.83 -38.43 28.63
N GLY A 461 -1.02 -39.47 28.35
CA GLY A 461 -1.45 -40.68 27.67
C GLY A 461 -2.80 -41.21 28.17
N SER A 462 -3.76 -41.31 27.25
CA SER A 462 -5.01 -42.00 27.46
C SER A 462 -4.72 -43.50 27.64
N GLY A 463 -4.47 -43.89 28.89
CA GLY A 463 -4.55 -45.28 29.34
C GLY A 463 -5.99 -45.78 29.18
N LEU A 464 -6.32 -46.28 27.99
CA LEU A 464 -7.52 -47.09 27.77
C LEU A 464 -7.11 -48.56 27.87
N SER A 465 -7.40 -49.15 29.02
CA SER A 465 -7.42 -50.60 29.23
C SER A 465 -8.46 -51.25 28.29
N PRO A 466 -8.13 -52.38 27.64
CA PRO A 466 -9.09 -53.07 26.79
C PRO A 466 -10.14 -53.79 27.65
N VAL A 467 -11.41 -53.41 27.48
CA VAL A 467 -12.54 -54.14 28.05
C VAL A 467 -12.64 -55.48 27.33
N LYS A 468 -12.48 -56.58 28.07
CA LYS A 468 -12.75 -57.95 27.61
C LYS A 468 -14.26 -58.22 27.68
N ALA A 469 -14.77 -58.77 26.58
CA ALA A 469 -15.99 -59.57 26.36
C ALA A 469 -17.30 -59.12 27.02
#